data_AF-Q72T43-F1
#
_entry.id   AF-Q72T43-F1
#
_cell.length_a   1.000
_cell.length_b   1.000
_cell.length_c   1.000
_cell.angle_alpha   90.00
_cell.angle_beta   90.00
_cell.angle_gamma   90.00
#
_symmetry.space_group_name_H-M   'P 1'
#
loop_
_entity.id
_entity.type
_entity.pdbx_description
1 polymer ?
#
loop_
_entity_poly.entity_id
_entity_poly.type
_entity_poly.pdbx_seq_one_letter_code
_entity_poly.pdbx_strand_id
1 'polypeptide(L)'
;MKYILSSIGFVLFLIGNNLISAEIESCFTSYPEVVVRDSPNTSGKKVRIIKQSIPLKILERTSTLEEIKIRNRKVQSNWVKISDGWIFGGLIQCIPKIFFAHPISYHEEELPFSPSDSTNWIAIYLQQESYLRKQISIDLKREHDTVVDQNENIKTGYKVNVINNPIVLIKGITFKKGNFPAITKKVPLELEFGKSYHFNFEKDNYRITSKGKPVQSSGINGYQLILHKNNEEMIIDSRVYRTEKPILVFAGDIDGDGELDFIFDLKDHYNVSNEHLYISSEKINDFFIVPVAANWNTGC
;
A
#
# COMPACT_ATOMS: atom_id res chain seq x y z
N MET A 1 41.30 57.21 -18.01
CA MET A 1 39.92 57.15 -18.51
C MET A 1 39.61 55.71 -18.91
N LYS A 2 38.51 55.14 -18.41
CA LYS A 2 37.94 53.78 -18.63
C LYS A 2 38.43 52.62 -17.73
N TYR A 3 37.86 52.58 -16.51
CA TYR A 3 36.96 51.55 -15.96
C TYR A 3 37.15 50.04 -16.32
N ILE A 4 37.24 49.15 -15.29
CA ILE A 4 36.21 48.13 -14.86
C ILE A 4 36.56 46.71 -15.42
N LEU A 5 36.47 45.56 -14.74
CA LEU A 5 35.78 45.05 -13.54
C LEU A 5 36.51 43.79 -13.02
N SER A 6 36.51 43.57 -11.71
CA SER A 6 36.92 42.31 -11.06
C SER A 6 35.96 41.18 -11.40
N SER A 7 36.47 39.99 -11.76
CA SER A 7 35.67 38.75 -11.77
C SER A 7 36.06 37.90 -10.57
N ILE A 8 35.20 37.97 -9.56
CA ILE A 8 35.12 37.02 -8.45
C ILE A 8 34.71 35.67 -9.03
N GLY A 9 35.58 34.67 -8.91
CA GLY A 9 35.25 33.28 -9.22
C GLY A 9 34.24 32.78 -8.19
N PHE A 10 32.97 32.81 -8.57
CA PHE A 10 31.87 32.26 -7.80
C PHE A 10 31.97 30.73 -7.85
N VAL A 11 32.45 30.12 -6.76
CA VAL A 11 32.34 28.67 -6.55
C VAL A 11 30.86 28.38 -6.30
N LEU A 12 30.17 27.97 -7.36
CA LEU A 12 28.83 27.38 -7.26
C LEU A 12 28.96 26.03 -6.56
N PHE A 13 28.76 26.04 -5.24
CA PHE A 13 28.27 24.86 -4.52
C PHE A 13 26.86 24.57 -5.06
N LEU A 14 26.77 23.72 -6.08
CA LEU A 14 25.53 23.03 -6.38
C LEU A 14 25.29 22.05 -5.24
N ILE A 15 24.48 22.50 -4.27
CA ILE A 15 23.84 21.67 -3.27
C ILE A 15 22.98 20.67 -4.04
N GLY A 16 23.50 19.45 -4.19
CA GLY A 16 22.76 18.31 -4.69
C GLY A 16 21.70 17.90 -3.67
N ASN A 17 20.56 18.57 -3.68
CA ASN A 17 19.35 18.11 -3.00
C ASN A 17 18.41 17.52 -4.05
N ASN A 18 18.48 16.21 -4.19
CA ASN A 18 17.35 15.27 -4.30
C ASN A 18 17.87 13.95 -4.88
N LEU A 19 18.78 13.32 -4.15
CA LEU A 19 18.77 11.86 -4.11
C LEU A 19 17.47 11.50 -3.38
N ILE A 20 16.40 11.28 -4.16
CA ILE A 20 15.27 10.48 -3.71
C ILE A 20 15.90 9.13 -3.36
N SER A 21 16.26 8.95 -2.09
CA SER A 21 16.56 7.64 -1.56
C SER A 21 15.34 6.80 -1.90
N ALA A 22 15.47 5.89 -2.86
CA ALA A 22 14.42 4.92 -3.14
C ALA A 22 14.01 4.32 -1.80
N GLU A 23 12.71 4.34 -1.48
CA GLU A 23 12.23 3.74 -0.25
C GLU A 23 12.59 2.25 -0.29
N ILE A 24 13.59 1.86 0.50
CA ILE A 24 14.10 0.49 0.57
C ILE A 24 13.26 -0.42 1.47
N GLU A 25 12.28 0.16 2.18
CA GLU A 25 11.46 -0.54 3.16
C GLU A 25 9.97 -0.30 2.89
N SER A 26 9.18 -1.33 3.21
CA SER A 26 7.74 -1.24 3.40
C SER A 26 7.47 -1.11 4.90
N CYS A 27 7.02 0.06 5.35
CA CYS A 27 6.74 0.32 6.76
C CYS A 27 5.23 0.44 7.01
N PHE A 28 4.75 -0.08 8.13
CA PHE A 28 3.34 -0.02 8.51
C PHE A 28 3.16 -0.04 10.03
N THR A 29 1.99 0.40 10.53
CA THR A 29 1.65 0.27 11.95
C THR A 29 1.44 -1.20 12.33
N SER A 30 2.13 -1.66 13.36
CA SER A 30 2.12 -3.06 13.80
C SER A 30 1.08 -3.36 14.89
N TYR A 31 0.37 -2.33 15.37
CA TYR A 31 -0.72 -2.46 16.35
C TYR A 31 -1.94 -1.65 15.91
N PRO A 32 -3.15 -2.01 16.37
CA PRO A 32 -4.29 -1.10 16.30
C PRO A 32 -4.14 0.04 17.32
N GLU A 33 -4.97 1.06 17.17
CA GLU A 33 -5.06 2.22 18.07
C GLU A 33 -3.75 3.00 18.30
N VAL A 34 -2.89 3.07 17.27
CA VAL A 34 -1.63 3.81 17.34
C VAL A 34 -1.89 5.31 17.43
N VAL A 35 -1.32 5.93 18.47
CA VAL A 35 -1.46 7.37 18.73
C VAL A 35 -0.40 8.15 17.94
N VAL A 36 -0.87 9.08 17.11
CA VAL A 36 -0.01 10.07 16.44
C VAL A 36 0.06 11.32 17.32
N ARG A 37 1.27 11.82 17.57
CA ARG A 37 1.54 12.99 18.40
C ARG A 37 2.17 14.13 17.62
N ASP A 38 2.00 15.36 18.10
CA ASP A 38 2.59 16.55 17.47
C ASP A 38 4.11 16.66 17.68
N SER A 39 4.62 16.00 18.71
CA SER A 39 6.03 16.01 19.14
C SER A 39 6.50 14.60 19.53
N PRO A 40 7.82 14.31 19.42
CA PRO A 40 8.38 12.98 19.62
C PRO A 40 8.58 12.64 21.11
N ASN A 41 7.50 12.60 21.88
CA ASN A 41 7.51 12.19 23.29
C ASN A 41 6.10 11.80 23.75
N THR A 42 5.97 11.04 24.85
CA THR A 42 4.65 10.59 25.35
C THR A 42 3.75 11.71 25.87
N SER A 43 4.32 12.86 26.23
CA SER A 43 3.56 14.05 26.67
C SER A 43 3.05 14.91 25.53
N GLY A 44 3.48 14.67 24.28
CA GLY A 44 3.07 15.43 23.11
C GLY A 44 1.57 15.38 22.89
N LYS A 45 0.98 16.44 22.35
CA LYS A 45 -0.47 16.50 22.11
C LYS A 45 -0.84 15.41 21.11
N LYS A 46 -1.90 14.67 21.44
CA LYS A 46 -2.52 13.70 20.53
C LYS A 46 -3.11 14.41 19.33
N VAL A 47 -2.62 14.09 18.13
CA VAL A 47 -3.13 14.58 16.85
C VAL A 47 -4.31 13.71 16.43
N ARG A 48 -4.12 12.38 16.36
CA ARG A 48 -5.16 11.40 16.03
C ARG A 48 -4.82 9.99 16.52
N ILE A 49 -5.74 9.06 16.30
CA ILE A 49 -5.53 7.61 16.46
C ILE A 49 -5.68 6.94 15.11
N ILE A 50 -4.73 6.08 14.78
CA ILE A 50 -4.82 5.12 13.68
C ILE A 50 -5.45 3.84 14.23
N LYS A 51 -6.62 3.44 13.73
CA LYS A 51 -7.37 2.29 14.27
C LYS A 51 -6.94 0.95 13.64
N GLN A 52 -6.36 0.99 12.46
CA GLN A 52 -6.01 -0.15 11.62
C GLN A 52 -4.51 -0.22 11.35
N SER A 53 -4.04 -1.29 10.72
CA SER A 53 -2.71 -1.26 10.10
C SER A 53 -2.74 -0.37 8.86
N ILE A 54 -1.79 0.56 8.70
CA ILE A 54 -1.67 1.41 7.51
C ILE A 54 -0.22 1.44 7.02
N PRO A 55 0.04 1.55 5.71
CA PRO A 55 1.35 1.91 5.19
C PRO A 55 1.79 3.27 5.73
N LEU A 56 3.08 3.41 6.00
CA LEU A 56 3.68 4.63 6.52
C LEU A 56 4.85 5.05 5.65
N LYS A 57 4.83 6.30 5.22
CA LYS A 57 6.01 7.00 4.71
C LYS A 57 6.77 7.61 5.88
N ILE A 58 7.96 7.08 6.15
CA ILE A 58 8.85 7.59 7.19
C ILE A 58 9.63 8.79 6.64
N LEU A 59 9.49 9.95 7.28
CA LEU A 59 10.18 11.18 6.89
C LEU A 59 11.52 11.36 7.61
N GLU A 60 11.52 11.06 8.91
CA GLU A 60 12.70 11.16 9.77
C GLU A 60 12.54 10.27 11.00
N ARG A 61 13.66 10.03 11.68
CA ARG A 61 13.70 9.33 12.95
C ARG A 61 14.51 10.14 13.95
N THR A 62 14.04 10.18 15.20
CA THR A 62 14.85 10.74 16.29
C THR A 62 16.08 9.88 16.56
N SER A 63 17.15 10.51 17.05
CA SER A 63 18.38 9.82 17.42
C SER A 63 18.32 9.18 18.81
N THR A 64 17.44 9.67 19.68
CA THR A 64 17.28 9.18 21.05
C THR A 64 16.26 8.05 21.12
N LEU A 65 16.56 7.03 21.91
CA LEU A 65 15.63 5.96 22.24
C LEU A 65 14.83 6.32 23.48
N GLU A 66 13.53 6.02 23.46
CA GLU A 66 12.63 6.10 24.61
C GLU A 66 12.12 4.69 24.94
N GLU A 67 11.91 4.43 26.23
CA GLU A 67 11.31 3.18 26.69
C GLU A 67 9.83 3.37 27.00
N ILE A 68 8.96 2.67 26.27
CA ILE A 68 7.51 2.70 26.49
C ILE A 68 7.01 1.28 26.75
N LYS A 69 6.03 1.16 27.66
CA LYS A 69 5.36 -0.11 27.95
C LYS A 69 4.23 -0.36 26.95
N ILE A 70 4.39 -1.37 26.10
CA ILE A 70 3.37 -1.85 25.14
C ILE A 70 2.94 -3.25 25.56
N ARG A 71 1.65 -3.44 25.87
CA ARG A 71 1.09 -4.76 26.29
C ARG A 71 1.91 -5.47 27.36
N ASN A 72 2.25 -4.73 28.41
CA ASN A 72 3.08 -5.21 29.51
C ASN A 72 4.55 -5.53 29.20
N ARG A 73 5.03 -5.23 27.99
CA ARG A 73 6.44 -5.35 27.63
C ARG A 73 7.07 -3.97 27.51
N LYS A 74 8.28 -3.81 28.03
CA LYS A 74 9.10 -2.62 27.81
C LYS A 74 9.70 -2.71 26.41
N VAL A 75 9.47 -1.69 25.61
CA VAL A 75 10.00 -1.58 24.24
C VAL A 75 10.81 -0.31 24.17
N GLN A 76 12.06 -0.42 23.71
CA GLN A 76 12.93 0.73 23.46
C GLN A 76 12.95 1.00 21.96
N SER A 77 12.63 2.24 21.57
CA SER A 77 12.66 2.65 20.18
C SER A 77 12.81 4.17 20.07
N ASN A 78 13.22 4.64 18.90
CA ASN A 78 13.10 6.05 18.55
C ASN A 78 11.66 6.41 18.17
N TRP A 79 11.38 7.71 18.15
CA TRP A 79 10.20 8.28 17.50
C TRP A 79 10.43 8.44 16.00
N VAL A 80 9.38 8.19 15.24
CA VAL A 80 9.35 8.20 13.78
C VAL A 80 8.38 9.29 13.32
N LYS A 81 8.86 10.20 12.47
CA LYS A 81 8.03 11.24 11.86
C LYS A 81 7.31 10.71 10.63
N ILE A 82 6.04 11.05 10.56
CA ILE A 82 5.19 10.89 9.38
C ILE A 82 4.64 12.27 8.97
N SER A 83 3.89 12.35 7.88
CA SER A 83 3.40 13.61 7.30
C SER A 83 2.70 14.53 8.30
N ASP A 84 1.95 13.97 9.24
CA ASP A 84 1.09 14.73 10.16
C ASP A 84 1.47 14.60 11.65
N GLY A 85 2.61 13.99 11.97
CA GLY A 85 3.04 13.86 13.36
C GLY A 85 4.12 12.83 13.61
N TRP A 86 4.16 12.32 14.83
CA TRP A 86 5.16 11.39 15.35
C TRP A 86 4.48 10.16 15.93
N ILE A 87 5.07 9.00 15.64
CA ILE A 87 4.67 7.70 16.18
C ILE A 87 5.88 7.11 16.92
N PHE A 88 5.64 6.48 18.06
CA PHE A 88 6.68 5.72 18.73
C PHE A 88 7.06 4.51 17.88
N GLY A 89 8.34 4.37 17.51
CA GLY A 89 8.80 3.39 16.53
C GLY A 89 8.57 1.93 16.94
N GLY A 90 8.41 1.64 18.23
CA GLY A 90 8.02 0.30 18.71
C GLY A 90 6.61 -0.14 18.30
N LEU A 91 5.83 0.76 17.67
CA LEU A 91 4.51 0.51 17.09
C LEU A 91 4.54 0.42 15.55
N ILE A 92 5.72 0.43 14.95
CA ILE A 92 5.94 0.36 13.50
C ILE A 92 6.77 -0.88 13.20
N GLN A 93 6.38 -1.61 12.15
CA GLN A 93 7.20 -2.63 11.53
C GLN A 93 7.68 -2.10 10.19
N CYS A 94 8.94 -2.34 9.86
CA CYS A 94 9.48 -2.15 8.52
C CYS A 94 10.05 -3.49 8.04
N ILE A 95 9.76 -3.83 6.80
CA ILE A 95 10.25 -5.02 6.10
C ILE A 95 10.91 -4.58 4.79
N PRO A 96 11.72 -5.43 4.14
CA PRO A 96 12.23 -5.12 2.80
C PRO A 96 11.11 -4.69 1.86
N LYS A 97 11.37 -3.71 0.97
CA LYS A 97 10.36 -3.15 0.08
C LYS A 97 9.66 -4.23 -0.74
N ILE A 98 8.33 -4.23 -0.68
CA ILE A 98 7.47 -5.05 -1.51
C ILE A 98 6.82 -4.14 -2.55
N PHE A 99 6.76 -4.65 -3.78
CA PHE A 99 6.13 -3.98 -4.90
C PHE A 99 5.00 -4.85 -5.43
N PHE A 100 3.95 -4.20 -5.92
CA PHE A 100 2.96 -4.87 -6.76
C PHE A 100 2.59 -3.98 -7.94
N ALA A 101 2.11 -4.60 -9.01
CA ALA A 101 1.66 -3.92 -10.22
C ALA A 101 0.64 -4.77 -10.97
N HIS A 102 -0.11 -4.13 -11.85
CA HIS A 102 -0.98 -4.78 -12.83
C HIS A 102 -0.35 -4.69 -14.22
N PRO A 103 -0.62 -5.64 -15.15
CA PRO A 103 -0.12 -5.58 -16.52
C PRO A 103 -0.90 -4.55 -17.35
N ILE A 104 -0.81 -3.28 -16.95
CA ILE A 104 -1.49 -2.13 -17.55
C ILE A 104 -0.46 -1.06 -17.93
N SER A 105 -0.97 0.08 -18.41
CA SER A 105 -0.19 1.28 -18.67
C SER A 105 -0.25 2.22 -17.48
N TYR A 106 0.87 2.86 -17.18
CA TYR A 106 1.08 3.78 -16.07
C TYR A 106 1.61 5.11 -16.60
N HIS A 107 1.20 6.22 -15.97
CA HIS A 107 1.97 7.46 -16.08
C HIS A 107 3.37 7.25 -15.49
N GLU A 108 4.35 8.06 -15.90
CA GLU A 108 5.75 7.91 -15.45
C GLU A 108 5.87 7.91 -13.91
N GLU A 109 5.17 8.83 -13.24
CA GLU A 109 5.21 8.99 -11.79
C GLU A 109 4.37 7.95 -11.03
N GLU A 110 3.53 7.18 -11.74
CA GLU A 110 2.65 6.16 -11.16
C GLU A 110 3.26 4.76 -11.18
N LEU A 111 4.34 4.56 -11.94
CA LEU A 111 5.01 3.27 -11.98
C LEU A 111 5.55 2.92 -10.59
N PRO A 112 5.06 1.87 -9.93
CA PRO A 112 5.34 1.66 -8.51
C PRO A 112 6.74 1.09 -8.23
N PHE A 113 7.53 0.83 -9.26
CA PHE A 113 8.86 0.22 -9.20
C PHE A 113 9.81 0.88 -10.20
N SER A 114 11.12 0.65 -10.05
CA SER A 114 12.10 1.19 -10.99
C SER A 114 11.92 0.56 -12.38
N PRO A 115 12.01 1.33 -13.48
CA PRO A 115 12.00 0.76 -14.83
C PRO A 115 13.06 -0.33 -15.09
N SER A 116 14.12 -0.36 -14.29
CA SER A 116 15.18 -1.39 -14.34
C SER A 116 14.82 -2.71 -13.65
N ASP A 117 13.75 -2.74 -12.85
CA ASP A 117 13.34 -3.88 -12.04
C ASP A 117 12.51 -4.91 -12.83
N SER A 118 13.08 -5.53 -13.86
CA SER A 118 12.35 -6.42 -14.78
C SER A 118 12.25 -7.90 -14.38
N THR A 119 12.99 -8.34 -13.36
CA THR A 119 13.10 -9.77 -12.99
C THR A 119 12.58 -10.07 -11.59
N ASN A 120 12.38 -11.36 -11.30
CA ASN A 120 11.94 -11.90 -10.01
C ASN A 120 10.55 -11.45 -9.58
N TRP A 121 9.67 -11.27 -10.56
CA TRP A 121 8.25 -11.01 -10.31
C TRP A 121 7.50 -12.31 -10.10
N ILE A 122 6.57 -12.30 -9.17
CA ILE A 122 5.57 -13.34 -8.95
C ILE A 122 4.34 -12.91 -9.73
N ALA A 123 3.90 -13.75 -10.65
CA ALA A 123 2.66 -13.54 -11.38
C ALA A 123 1.59 -14.50 -10.89
N ILE A 124 0.40 -13.96 -10.65
CA ILE A 124 -0.80 -14.72 -10.30
C ILE A 124 -1.71 -14.79 -11.53
N TYR A 125 -1.95 -16.00 -12.02
CA TYR A 125 -2.83 -16.25 -13.16
C TYR A 125 -4.11 -16.94 -12.70
N LEU A 126 -5.26 -16.55 -13.26
CA LEU A 126 -6.49 -17.32 -13.11
C LEU A 126 -6.44 -18.55 -14.04
N GLN A 127 -6.64 -19.75 -13.48
CA GLN A 127 -6.75 -21.01 -14.20
C GLN A 127 -8.05 -21.71 -13.83
N GLN A 128 -9.07 -21.56 -14.68
CA GLN A 128 -10.42 -22.11 -14.47
C GLN A 128 -11.00 -21.69 -13.10
N GLU A 129 -10.92 -22.56 -12.10
CA GLU A 129 -11.43 -22.36 -10.73
C GLU A 129 -10.31 -22.24 -9.67
N SER A 130 -9.06 -22.11 -10.12
CA SER A 130 -7.88 -22.02 -9.28
C SER A 130 -6.97 -20.89 -9.75
N TYR A 131 -5.93 -20.62 -8.99
CA TYR A 131 -4.88 -19.69 -9.37
C TYR A 131 -3.56 -20.43 -9.55
N LEU A 132 -2.75 -19.96 -10.49
CA LEU A 132 -1.36 -20.38 -10.66
C LEU A 132 -0.44 -19.24 -10.23
N ARG A 133 0.48 -19.54 -9.32
CA ARG A 133 1.59 -18.65 -8.94
C ARG A 133 2.89 -19.09 -9.57
N LYS A 134 3.55 -18.18 -10.28
CA LYS A 134 4.84 -18.46 -10.95
C LYS A 134 5.77 -17.25 -10.93
N GLN A 135 7.08 -17.52 -10.84
CA GLN A 135 8.10 -16.50 -11.07
C GLN A 135 8.26 -16.21 -12.56
N ILE A 136 8.29 -14.94 -12.93
CA ILE A 136 8.47 -14.46 -14.28
C ILE A 136 9.43 -13.27 -14.32
N SER A 137 9.79 -12.89 -15.55
CA SER A 137 10.30 -11.56 -15.86
C SER A 137 9.21 -10.80 -16.61
N ILE A 138 9.22 -9.48 -16.47
CA ILE A 138 8.31 -8.56 -17.15
C ILE A 138 9.08 -7.79 -18.23
N ASP A 139 8.37 -7.30 -19.23
CA ASP A 139 8.92 -6.37 -20.22
C ASP A 139 8.25 -5.00 -20.03
N LEU A 140 9.04 -3.93 -20.00
CA LEU A 140 8.54 -2.58 -19.80
C LEU A 140 8.81 -1.76 -21.06
N LYS A 141 7.75 -1.21 -21.66
CA LYS A 141 7.87 -0.38 -22.86
C LYS A 141 7.40 1.03 -22.58
N ARG A 142 8.08 2.03 -23.14
CA ARG A 142 7.56 3.40 -23.16
C ARG A 142 6.32 3.44 -24.05
N GLU A 143 5.26 4.07 -23.56
CA GLU A 143 3.98 4.26 -24.26
C GLU A 143 3.59 5.74 -24.21
N HIS A 144 2.73 6.14 -25.16
CA HIS A 144 2.22 7.50 -25.20
C HIS A 144 1.27 7.71 -24.01
N ASP A 145 1.53 8.75 -23.24
CA ASP A 145 0.75 9.14 -22.07
C ASP A 145 -0.28 10.21 -22.47
N THR A 146 -1.56 9.84 -22.49
CA THR A 146 -2.60 10.74 -23.03
C THR A 146 -2.85 11.99 -22.18
N VAL A 147 -2.36 12.00 -20.94
CA VAL A 147 -2.54 13.10 -19.98
C VAL A 147 -1.37 14.08 -20.05
N VAL A 148 -0.15 13.58 -20.21
CA VAL A 148 1.09 14.38 -20.17
C VAL A 148 1.63 14.71 -21.56
N ASP A 149 1.54 13.78 -22.51
CA ASP A 149 2.21 13.91 -23.80
C ASP A 149 1.39 14.74 -24.79
N GLN A 150 1.94 15.88 -25.19
CA GLN A 150 1.29 16.81 -26.13
C GLN A 150 1.30 16.33 -27.59
N ASN A 151 2.08 15.30 -27.91
CA ASN A 151 2.08 14.66 -29.23
C ASN A 151 2.37 13.15 -29.11
N GLU A 152 1.91 12.38 -30.10
CA GLU A 152 1.99 10.90 -30.13
C GLU A 152 3.42 10.33 -30.24
N ASN A 153 4.42 11.15 -30.59
CA ASN A 153 5.82 10.73 -30.68
C ASN A 153 6.54 10.83 -29.32
N ILE A 154 6.00 11.59 -28.38
CA ILE A 154 6.45 11.60 -26.99
C ILE A 154 5.80 10.41 -26.28
N LYS A 155 6.63 9.70 -25.51
CA LYS A 155 6.22 8.53 -24.75
C LYS A 155 6.78 8.66 -23.34
N THR A 156 6.04 9.30 -22.45
CA THR A 156 6.41 9.43 -21.03
C THR A 156 5.92 8.25 -20.20
N GLY A 157 4.76 7.69 -20.55
CA GLY A 157 4.17 6.55 -19.87
C GLY A 157 4.94 5.24 -20.04
N TYR A 158 4.57 4.26 -19.22
CA TYR A 158 5.11 2.91 -19.25
C TYR A 158 4.02 1.85 -19.36
N LYS A 159 4.24 0.85 -20.21
CA LYS A 159 3.40 -0.33 -20.35
C LYS A 159 4.09 -1.56 -19.78
N VAL A 160 3.45 -2.19 -18.80
CA VAL A 160 3.90 -3.45 -18.21
C VAL A 160 3.39 -4.61 -19.07
N ASN A 161 4.27 -5.15 -19.92
CA ASN A 161 3.95 -6.27 -20.82
C ASN A 161 4.32 -7.61 -20.19
N VAL A 162 3.34 -8.52 -20.15
CA VAL A 162 3.51 -9.87 -19.60
C VAL A 162 2.76 -10.89 -20.43
N ILE A 163 3.35 -12.07 -20.61
CA ILE A 163 2.70 -13.19 -21.31
C ILE A 163 1.49 -13.67 -20.52
N ASN A 164 0.38 -13.93 -21.22
CA ASN A 164 -0.88 -14.48 -20.71
C ASN A 164 -1.59 -13.62 -19.64
N ASN A 165 -1.29 -12.33 -19.55
CA ASN A 165 -2.01 -11.33 -18.74
C ASN A 165 -2.37 -11.81 -17.32
N PRO A 166 -1.39 -11.87 -16.39
CA PRO A 166 -1.69 -12.22 -15.00
C PRO A 166 -2.61 -11.18 -14.36
N ILE A 167 -3.31 -11.59 -13.30
CA ILE A 167 -4.17 -10.68 -12.52
C ILE A 167 -3.32 -9.63 -11.80
N VAL A 168 -2.22 -10.06 -11.20
CA VAL A 168 -1.32 -9.21 -10.43
C VAL A 168 0.11 -9.71 -10.51
N LEU A 169 1.05 -8.77 -10.42
CA LEU A 169 2.48 -8.95 -10.32
C LEU A 169 2.94 -8.49 -8.93
N ILE A 170 3.73 -9.29 -8.23
CA ILE A 170 4.27 -8.97 -6.90
C ILE A 170 5.78 -9.23 -6.88
N LYS A 171 6.56 -8.40 -6.19
CA LYS A 171 8.01 -8.57 -6.01
C LYS A 171 8.40 -8.23 -4.57
N GLY A 172 9.42 -8.90 -4.06
CA GLY A 172 9.99 -8.62 -2.73
C GLY A 172 9.50 -9.54 -1.61
N ILE A 173 8.70 -10.56 -1.93
CA ILE A 173 8.24 -11.58 -0.97
C ILE A 173 8.80 -12.97 -1.30
N THR A 174 8.97 -13.78 -0.26
CA THR A 174 9.25 -15.21 -0.42
C THR A 174 7.96 -15.92 -0.80
N PHE A 175 8.01 -16.94 -1.67
CA PHE A 175 6.79 -17.63 -2.07
C PHE A 175 6.98 -19.09 -2.50
N LYS A 176 5.87 -19.86 -2.54
CA LYS A 176 5.83 -21.26 -3.02
C LYS A 176 5.25 -21.37 -4.42
N LYS A 177 6.02 -21.75 -5.44
CA LYS A 177 5.46 -21.97 -6.80
C LYS A 177 4.38 -23.05 -6.79
N GLY A 178 3.31 -22.87 -7.57
CA GLY A 178 2.27 -23.89 -7.72
C GLY A 178 0.86 -23.33 -7.87
N ASN A 179 -0.10 -24.24 -7.91
CA ASN A 179 -1.52 -23.90 -7.92
C ASN A 179 -2.05 -23.73 -6.51
N PHE A 180 -3.04 -22.87 -6.34
CA PHE A 180 -3.78 -22.68 -5.10
C PHE A 180 -5.26 -22.43 -5.40
N PRO A 181 -6.19 -22.78 -4.50
CA PRO A 181 -7.62 -22.65 -4.77
C PRO A 181 -8.05 -21.19 -4.85
N ALA A 182 -9.17 -20.93 -5.52
CA ALA A 182 -9.88 -19.65 -5.40
C ALA A 182 -10.84 -19.65 -4.20
N ILE A 183 -11.29 -18.46 -3.79
CA ILE A 183 -12.35 -18.34 -2.78
C ILE A 183 -13.65 -19.01 -3.24
N THR A 184 -14.39 -19.64 -2.33
CA THR A 184 -15.57 -20.48 -2.66
C THR A 184 -16.75 -19.71 -3.26
N LYS A 185 -16.81 -18.40 -3.03
CA LYS A 185 -17.90 -17.54 -3.50
C LYS A 185 -17.34 -16.23 -4.02
N LYS A 186 -17.78 -15.87 -5.24
CA LYS A 186 -17.45 -14.57 -5.82
C LYS A 186 -18.03 -13.46 -4.95
N VAL A 187 -17.14 -12.62 -4.45
CA VAL A 187 -17.46 -11.32 -3.87
C VAL A 187 -17.57 -10.34 -5.03
N PRO A 188 -18.55 -9.42 -5.07
CA PRO A 188 -18.58 -8.39 -6.09
C PRO A 188 -17.33 -7.52 -6.02
N LEU A 189 -16.94 -6.98 -7.17
CA LEU A 189 -15.78 -6.09 -7.26
C LEU A 189 -15.97 -4.87 -6.34
N GLU A 190 -17.10 -4.19 -6.42
CA GLU A 190 -17.44 -3.08 -5.52
C GLU A 190 -18.08 -3.57 -4.21
N LEU A 191 -17.58 -3.02 -3.10
CA LEU A 191 -18.07 -3.30 -1.76
C LEU A 191 -19.09 -2.23 -1.36
N GLU A 192 -20.37 -2.56 -1.56
CA GLU A 192 -21.51 -1.70 -1.28
C GLU A 192 -21.57 -1.28 0.19
N PHE A 193 -21.96 -0.02 0.37
CA PHE A 193 -22.16 0.57 1.67
C PHE A 193 -23.22 -0.17 2.49
N GLY A 194 -22.88 -0.48 3.75
CA GLY A 194 -23.78 -1.19 4.67
C GLY A 194 -23.99 -2.68 4.36
N LYS A 195 -23.30 -3.23 3.35
CA LYS A 195 -23.41 -4.65 2.99
C LYS A 195 -22.34 -5.50 3.66
N SER A 196 -22.59 -6.81 3.63
CA SER A 196 -21.68 -7.83 4.13
C SER A 196 -21.56 -8.97 3.11
N TYR A 197 -20.33 -9.39 2.86
CA TYR A 197 -19.99 -10.41 1.87
C TYR A 197 -19.29 -11.57 2.56
N HIS A 198 -19.85 -12.76 2.44
CA HIS A 198 -19.33 -13.98 3.07
C HIS A 198 -18.74 -14.89 2.01
N PHE A 199 -17.58 -15.46 2.31
CA PHE A 199 -16.86 -16.40 1.46
C PHE A 199 -15.93 -17.26 2.32
N ASN A 200 -15.43 -18.35 1.76
CA ASN A 200 -14.52 -19.26 2.46
C ASN A 200 -13.23 -19.39 1.66
N PHE A 201 -12.16 -19.67 2.41
CA PHE A 201 -10.90 -20.11 1.85
C PHE A 201 -10.32 -21.18 2.75
N GLU A 202 -10.11 -22.37 2.19
CA GLU A 202 -9.71 -23.55 2.92
C GLU A 202 -10.61 -23.78 4.16
N LYS A 203 -10.02 -23.78 5.36
CA LYS A 203 -10.70 -24.00 6.64
C LYS A 203 -11.34 -22.74 7.23
N ASP A 204 -11.00 -21.57 6.71
CA ASP A 204 -11.35 -20.28 7.32
C ASP A 204 -12.60 -19.68 6.67
N ASN A 205 -13.46 -19.12 7.53
CA ASN A 205 -14.65 -18.38 7.12
C ASN A 205 -14.34 -16.89 7.12
N TYR A 206 -14.59 -16.21 6.01
CA TYR A 206 -14.34 -14.79 5.88
C TYR A 206 -15.64 -14.02 5.68
N ARG A 207 -15.66 -12.80 6.24
CA ARG A 207 -16.70 -11.83 5.95
C ARG A 207 -16.11 -10.44 5.83
N ILE A 208 -16.41 -9.74 4.73
CA ILE A 208 -16.11 -8.33 4.58
C ILE A 208 -17.39 -7.53 4.83
N THR A 209 -17.35 -6.59 5.76
CA THR A 209 -18.50 -5.78 6.15
C THR A 209 -18.17 -4.29 6.02
N SER A 210 -19.05 -3.56 5.33
CA SER A 210 -19.04 -2.09 5.30
C SER A 210 -20.01 -1.54 6.35
N LYS A 211 -19.55 -0.61 7.19
CA LYS A 211 -20.35 0.07 8.22
C LYS A 211 -20.26 1.59 8.08
N GLY A 212 -21.29 2.27 8.56
CA GLY A 212 -21.35 3.72 8.71
C GLY A 212 -22.79 4.24 8.60
N LYS A 213 -22.98 5.54 8.75
CA LYS A 213 -24.29 6.18 8.68
C LYS A 213 -24.47 6.87 7.33
N PRO A 214 -25.45 6.47 6.50
CA PRO A 214 -25.77 7.17 5.27
C PRO A 214 -26.12 8.63 5.54
N VAL A 215 -25.73 9.53 4.63
CA VAL A 215 -26.18 10.91 4.60
C VAL A 215 -26.88 11.21 3.26
N GLN A 216 -27.61 12.32 3.18
CA GLN A 216 -28.46 12.66 2.03
C GLN A 216 -27.69 12.76 0.70
N SER A 217 -26.38 13.03 0.73
CA SER A 217 -25.51 13.23 -0.43
C SER A 217 -24.83 11.95 -0.93
N SER A 218 -25.47 10.78 -0.82
CA SER A 218 -24.92 9.45 -1.19
C SER A 218 -23.64 8.98 -0.47
N GLY A 219 -23.11 9.80 0.45
CA GLY A 219 -21.96 9.45 1.27
C GLY A 219 -22.31 8.74 2.58
N ILE A 220 -21.27 8.32 3.28
CA ILE A 220 -21.33 7.67 4.58
C ILE A 220 -20.43 8.38 5.58
N ASN A 221 -21.01 8.76 6.73
CA ASN A 221 -20.29 9.24 7.90
C ASN A 221 -19.83 8.07 8.80
N GLY A 222 -18.64 8.22 9.38
CA GLY A 222 -18.03 7.21 10.26
C GLY A 222 -17.84 5.88 9.54
N TYR A 223 -17.37 5.93 8.29
CA TYR A 223 -17.18 4.76 7.45
C TYR A 223 -16.15 3.81 8.05
N GLN A 224 -16.46 2.51 8.04
CA GLN A 224 -15.50 1.45 8.32
C GLN A 224 -15.64 0.29 7.33
N LEU A 225 -14.52 -0.22 6.86
CA LEU A 225 -14.42 -1.51 6.18
C LEU A 225 -13.77 -2.49 7.15
N ILE A 226 -14.46 -3.60 7.43
CA ILE A 226 -14.07 -4.57 8.45
C ILE A 226 -13.92 -5.93 7.79
N LEU A 227 -12.77 -6.58 8.02
CA LEU A 227 -12.53 -7.97 7.67
C LEU A 227 -12.73 -8.84 8.90
N HIS A 228 -13.62 -9.81 8.79
CA HIS A 228 -13.79 -10.87 9.77
C HIS A 228 -13.10 -12.14 9.26
N LYS A 229 -12.34 -12.80 10.13
CA LYS A 229 -11.79 -14.14 9.93
C LYS A 229 -12.29 -15.01 11.09
N ASN A 230 -13.14 -15.97 10.79
CA ASN A 230 -13.86 -16.78 11.77
C ASN A 230 -14.62 -15.89 12.78
N ASN A 231 -14.21 -15.92 14.06
CA ASN A 231 -14.83 -15.14 15.14
C ASN A 231 -14.09 -13.83 15.46
N GLU A 232 -13.00 -13.54 14.75
CA GLU A 232 -12.15 -12.37 15.00
C GLU A 232 -12.37 -11.32 13.90
N GLU A 233 -12.12 -10.04 14.22
CA GLU A 233 -12.28 -8.93 13.27
C GLU A 233 -11.10 -7.97 13.31
N MET A 234 -10.81 -7.37 12.15
CA MET A 234 -9.88 -6.25 12.02
C MET A 234 -10.46 -5.18 11.10
N ILE A 235 -10.12 -3.92 11.36
CA ILE A 235 -10.48 -2.80 10.49
C ILE A 235 -9.46 -2.76 9.35
N ILE A 236 -9.93 -2.67 8.11
CA ILE A 236 -9.13 -2.46 6.90
C ILE A 236 -9.06 -0.97 6.56
N ASP A 237 -10.20 -0.28 6.62
CA ASP A 237 -10.26 1.16 6.38
C ASP A 237 -11.25 1.83 7.35
N SER A 238 -10.94 3.05 7.76
CA SER A 238 -11.76 3.86 8.65
C SER A 238 -11.65 5.33 8.25
N ARG A 239 -12.77 5.94 7.85
CA ARG A 239 -12.83 7.34 7.41
C ARG A 239 -13.94 8.10 8.12
N VAL A 240 -13.71 9.38 8.36
CA VAL A 240 -14.75 10.27 8.94
C VAL A 240 -15.93 10.39 7.98
N TYR A 241 -15.65 10.51 6.68
CA TYR A 241 -16.63 10.58 5.62
C TYR A 241 -16.11 9.85 4.37
N ARG A 242 -17.00 9.20 3.62
CA ARG A 242 -16.67 8.51 2.37
C ARG A 242 -17.81 8.62 1.36
N THR A 243 -17.48 8.88 0.10
CA THR A 243 -18.40 8.88 -1.04
C THR A 243 -18.16 7.70 -1.97
N GLU A 244 -16.91 7.30 -2.16
CA GLU A 244 -16.55 6.20 -3.05
C GLU A 244 -16.58 4.84 -2.37
N LYS A 245 -17.10 3.83 -3.07
CA LYS A 245 -17.08 2.45 -2.60
C LYS A 245 -15.68 1.85 -2.76
N PRO A 246 -15.15 1.16 -1.74
CA PRO A 246 -13.96 0.33 -1.92
C PRO A 246 -14.21 -0.77 -2.94
N ILE A 247 -13.13 -1.24 -3.56
CA ILE A 247 -13.14 -2.40 -4.44
C ILE A 247 -12.26 -3.50 -3.83
N LEU A 248 -12.74 -4.73 -3.88
CA LEU A 248 -11.91 -5.92 -3.64
C LEU A 248 -11.32 -6.35 -4.99
N VAL A 249 -10.08 -5.94 -5.26
CA VAL A 249 -9.37 -6.23 -6.52
C VAL A 249 -8.96 -7.70 -6.57
N PHE A 250 -8.45 -8.23 -5.45
CA PHE A 250 -7.99 -9.61 -5.36
C PHE A 250 -8.15 -10.17 -3.95
N ALA A 251 -8.46 -11.47 -3.85
CA ALA A 251 -8.38 -12.27 -2.63
C ALA A 251 -7.87 -13.67 -2.96
N GLY A 252 -6.73 -14.05 -2.40
CA GLY A 252 -6.11 -15.35 -2.63
C GLY A 252 -4.76 -15.47 -1.90
N ASP A 253 -4.22 -16.67 -1.80
CA ASP A 253 -2.92 -16.95 -1.18
C ASP A 253 -1.78 -16.54 -2.15
N ILE A 254 -1.29 -15.30 -2.05
CA ILE A 254 -0.29 -14.71 -2.95
C ILE A 254 1.09 -15.32 -2.71
N ASP A 255 1.44 -15.72 -1.49
CA ASP A 255 2.81 -16.14 -1.17
C ASP A 255 2.97 -17.64 -0.83
N GLY A 256 1.90 -18.32 -0.44
CA GLY A 256 1.84 -19.77 -0.30
C GLY A 256 1.87 -20.22 1.14
N ASP A 257 1.53 -19.33 2.07
CA ASP A 257 1.44 -19.65 3.48
C ASP A 257 0.15 -20.41 3.84
N GLY A 258 -0.82 -20.48 2.91
CA GLY A 258 -2.11 -21.14 3.09
C GLY A 258 -3.17 -20.25 3.74
N GLU A 259 -2.94 -18.95 3.84
CA GLU A 259 -3.89 -17.95 4.29
C GLU A 259 -4.24 -16.96 3.15
N LEU A 260 -5.32 -16.20 3.31
CA LEU A 260 -5.72 -15.22 2.30
C LEU A 260 -4.93 -13.93 2.42
N ASP A 261 -4.41 -13.49 1.28
CA ASP A 261 -3.95 -12.14 1.02
C ASP A 261 -4.99 -11.35 0.23
N PHE A 262 -4.86 -10.03 0.24
CA PHE A 262 -5.86 -9.14 -0.34
C PHE A 262 -5.25 -7.97 -1.09
N ILE A 263 -5.93 -7.53 -2.14
CA ILE A 263 -5.74 -6.22 -2.74
C ILE A 263 -7.06 -5.48 -2.63
N PHE A 264 -7.05 -4.38 -1.88
CA PHE A 264 -8.19 -3.48 -1.77
C PHE A 264 -7.87 -2.17 -2.48
N ASP A 265 -8.71 -1.75 -3.41
CA ASP A 265 -8.70 -0.37 -3.86
C ASP A 265 -9.59 0.46 -2.93
N LEU A 266 -8.93 1.32 -2.16
CA LEU A 266 -9.49 2.21 -1.17
C LEU A 266 -9.66 3.63 -1.70
N LYS A 267 -9.90 3.80 -3.01
CA LYS A 267 -10.16 5.10 -3.64
C LYS A 267 -11.17 5.94 -2.88
N ASP A 268 -11.00 7.25 -3.05
CA ASP A 268 -11.86 8.30 -2.52
C ASP A 268 -12.30 9.32 -3.57
N HIS A 269 -11.94 9.07 -4.83
CA HIS A 269 -12.45 9.79 -5.97
C HIS A 269 -12.67 8.84 -7.15
N TYR A 270 -13.61 9.15 -8.05
CA TYR A 270 -14.06 8.25 -9.11
C TYR A 270 -13.02 8.01 -10.22
N ASN A 271 -12.04 8.90 -10.35
CA ASN A 271 -10.99 8.84 -11.37
C ASN A 271 -9.60 8.52 -10.79
N VAL A 272 -9.55 8.02 -9.55
CA VAL A 272 -8.31 7.59 -8.91
C VAL A 272 -8.49 6.16 -8.41
N SER A 273 -7.42 5.38 -8.46
CA SER A 273 -7.27 4.14 -7.74
C SER A 273 -6.28 4.33 -6.61
N ASN A 274 -6.55 3.71 -5.46
CA ASN A 274 -5.66 3.68 -4.30
C ASN A 274 -5.61 2.24 -3.78
N GLU A 275 -4.89 1.40 -4.50
CA GLU A 275 -4.75 -0.03 -4.23
C GLU A 275 -3.74 -0.30 -3.12
N HIS A 276 -4.12 -1.17 -2.20
CA HIS A 276 -3.30 -1.57 -1.05
C HIS A 276 -3.16 -3.08 -1.07
N LEU A 277 -1.93 -3.58 -1.14
CA LEU A 277 -1.59 -4.99 -1.03
C LEU A 277 -1.43 -5.35 0.44
N TYR A 278 -2.22 -6.31 0.89
CA TYR A 278 -2.18 -6.87 2.23
C TYR A 278 -1.69 -8.32 2.20
N ILE A 279 -0.64 -8.63 2.96
CA ILE A 279 -0.05 -9.96 3.04
C ILE A 279 -0.24 -10.54 4.45
N SER A 280 -0.64 -11.81 4.51
CA SER A 280 -0.94 -12.59 5.71
C SER A 280 0.30 -13.19 6.35
N SER A 281 1.31 -13.60 5.59
CA SER A 281 2.57 -14.11 6.13
C SER A 281 3.41 -13.07 6.86
N GLU A 282 3.23 -11.80 6.54
CA GLU A 282 3.88 -10.65 7.19
C GLU A 282 3.07 -10.14 8.40
N LYS A 283 1.99 -10.83 8.77
CA LYS A 283 1.12 -10.42 9.88
C LYS A 283 1.89 -10.34 11.19
N ILE A 284 1.48 -9.39 12.01
CA ILE A 284 2.06 -9.16 13.32
C ILE A 284 0.97 -8.75 14.31
N ASN A 285 1.15 -9.18 15.57
CA ASN A 285 0.23 -8.86 16.67
C ASN A 285 -1.22 -9.30 16.39
N ASP A 286 -2.16 -8.35 16.34
CA ASP A 286 -3.61 -8.63 16.26
C ASP A 286 -4.15 -8.68 14.83
N PHE A 287 -3.29 -8.51 13.83
CA PHE A 287 -3.73 -8.45 12.44
C PHE A 287 -3.70 -9.83 11.79
N PHE A 288 -4.65 -10.11 10.90
CA PHE A 288 -4.61 -11.29 10.04
C PHE A 288 -3.78 -11.05 8.79
N ILE A 289 -3.72 -9.78 8.36
CA ILE A 289 -3.02 -9.30 7.17
C ILE A 289 -2.48 -7.89 7.46
N VAL A 290 -1.38 -7.51 6.83
CA VAL A 290 -0.79 -6.17 6.97
C VAL A 290 -0.54 -5.53 5.60
N PRO A 291 -0.73 -4.20 5.46
CA PRO A 291 -0.58 -3.51 4.19
C PRO A 291 0.91 -3.27 3.90
N VAL A 292 1.47 -4.08 3.01
CA VAL A 292 2.90 -4.07 2.69
C VAL A 292 3.26 -3.15 1.52
N ALA A 293 2.27 -2.75 0.71
CA ALA A 293 2.47 -1.83 -0.39
C ALA A 293 1.18 -1.09 -0.72
N ALA A 294 1.30 0.09 -1.30
CA ALA A 294 0.17 0.85 -1.82
C ALA A 294 0.56 1.54 -3.12
N ASN A 295 -0.35 1.53 -4.09
CA ASN A 295 -0.21 2.17 -5.39
C ASN A 295 -1.35 3.17 -5.59
N TRP A 296 -0.99 4.36 -6.02
CA TRP A 296 -1.94 5.38 -6.45
C TRP A 296 -1.81 5.57 -7.94
N ASN A 297 -2.93 5.56 -8.67
CA ASN A 297 -2.94 5.81 -10.12
C ASN A 297 -4.24 6.50 -10.56
N THR A 298 -4.18 7.25 -11.65
CA THR A 298 -5.33 7.82 -12.37
C THR A 298 -5.63 7.09 -13.67
N GLY A 299 -4.74 6.18 -14.09
CA GLY A 299 -4.80 5.47 -15.35
C GLY A 299 -4.21 6.29 -16.50
N CYS A 300 -3.48 5.61 -17.40
CA CYS A 300 -2.75 6.19 -18.54
C CYS A 300 -3.55 6.19 -19.85
#